data_AF-A0A7K2MF24-F1
#
_entry.id   AF-A0A7K2MF24-F1
#
_cell.length_a   1.000
_cell.length_b   1.000
_cell.length_c   1.000
_cell.angle_alpha   90.00
_cell.angle_beta   90.00
_cell.angle_gamma   90.00
#
_symmetry.space_group_name_H-M   'P 1'
#
loop_
_entity.id
_entity.type
_entity.pdbx_description
1 polymer ?
#
loop_
_entity_poly.entity_id
_entity_poly.type
_entity_poly.pdbx_seq_one_letter_code
_entity_poly.pdbx_strand_id
1 'polypeptide(L)'
;SAPTRPLDPHGRAVGSRAVQLSWSPSTDDHRVASYDIYQGATKIHSVGGNQTAAVVTGLRPGTSYSFTVRARDAADNLSPASAPVRLTTAPGSDDGRGTAPTSFHAATHRTDGAYYLDLDWIAPRTDGVVTEYQIQLDGQPATSLVWGGDAPRGKATYSFYLGREAGERHRVRLRARLP
;
A
#
# COMPACT_ATOMS: atom_id res chain seq x y z
N SER A 1 14.36 12.37 -14.14
CA SER A 1 15.39 11.42 -13.67
C SER A 1 14.86 10.79 -12.38
N ALA A 2 15.60 9.95 -11.65
CA ALA A 2 15.08 9.50 -10.36
C ALA A 2 15.15 10.66 -9.35
N PRO A 3 14.12 10.90 -8.51
CA PRO A 3 14.17 11.94 -7.51
C PRO A 3 15.29 11.74 -6.48
N THR A 4 15.70 12.81 -5.82
CA THR A 4 16.65 12.76 -4.70
C THR A 4 16.04 12.08 -3.48
N ARG A 5 16.89 11.55 -2.60
CA ARG A 5 16.48 10.89 -1.36
C ARG A 5 15.77 11.88 -0.43
N PRO A 6 14.61 11.53 0.17
CA PRO A 6 14.03 12.32 1.25
C PRO A 6 14.98 12.40 2.45
N LEU A 7 15.23 13.62 2.95
CA LEU A 7 16.14 13.87 4.07
C LEU A 7 15.38 14.11 5.39
N ASP A 8 16.12 14.11 6.50
CA ASP A 8 15.65 14.38 7.87
C ASP A 8 14.33 13.70 8.27
N PRO A 9 14.16 12.39 7.97
CA PRO A 9 12.92 11.71 8.29
C PRO A 9 12.78 11.57 9.82
N HIS A 10 11.64 11.96 10.35
CA HIS A 10 11.32 11.89 11.77
C HIS A 10 9.82 11.63 11.98
N GLY A 11 9.39 11.40 13.21
CA GLY A 11 7.98 11.14 13.50
C GLY A 11 7.68 10.89 14.95
N ARG A 12 6.40 10.60 15.23
CA ARG A 12 5.90 10.22 16.57
C ARG A 12 4.70 9.28 16.46
N ALA A 13 4.45 8.52 17.52
CA ALA A 13 3.19 7.80 17.66
C ALA A 13 2.02 8.79 17.85
N VAL A 14 0.87 8.44 17.28
CA VAL A 14 -0.40 9.16 17.43
C VAL A 14 -1.41 8.16 17.99
N GLY A 15 -1.44 8.06 19.31
CA GLY A 15 -2.21 7.02 20.00
C GLY A 15 -1.67 5.61 19.76
N SER A 16 -2.55 4.62 19.92
CA SER A 16 -2.19 3.20 19.85
C SER A 16 -2.26 2.60 18.44
N ARG A 17 -2.83 3.31 17.46
CA ARG A 17 -3.12 2.74 16.11
C ARG A 17 -2.60 3.58 14.95
N ALA A 18 -1.86 4.64 15.22
CA ALA A 18 -1.30 5.49 14.18
C ALA A 18 0.08 6.05 14.53
N VAL A 19 0.80 6.47 13.50
CA VAL A 19 2.02 7.29 13.61
C VAL A 19 1.93 8.45 12.64
N GLN A 20 2.59 9.56 12.97
CA GLN A 20 2.85 10.64 12.02
C GLN A 20 4.33 10.61 11.65
N LEU A 21 4.60 10.63 10.35
CA LEU A 21 5.93 10.74 9.75
C LEU A 21 6.06 12.11 9.07
N SER A 22 7.27 12.66 9.06
CA SER A 22 7.61 13.90 8.37
C SER A 22 9.04 13.84 7.84
N TRP A 23 9.32 14.55 6.76
CA TRP A 23 10.62 14.55 6.08
C TRP A 23 10.86 15.85 5.31
N SER A 24 12.10 16.13 4.94
CA SER A 24 12.45 17.22 4.04
C SER A 24 12.12 16.85 2.59
N PRO A 25 11.63 17.80 1.77
CA PRO A 25 11.22 17.52 0.39
C PRO A 25 12.41 17.07 -0.47
N SER A 26 12.16 16.08 -1.31
CA SER A 26 13.01 15.68 -2.42
C SER A 26 12.90 16.64 -3.60
N THR A 27 13.92 16.62 -4.44
CA THR A 27 14.00 17.34 -5.72
C THR A 27 14.05 16.34 -6.87
N ASP A 28 13.54 16.75 -8.02
CA ASP A 28 13.60 16.02 -9.29
C ASP A 28 13.67 17.04 -10.43
N ASP A 29 14.13 16.64 -11.62
CA ASP A 29 14.23 17.53 -12.78
C ASP A 29 12.86 17.95 -13.36
N HIS A 30 11.80 17.17 -13.12
CA HIS A 30 10.44 17.54 -13.52
C HIS A 30 9.56 17.81 -12.30
N ARG A 31 9.30 16.77 -11.50
CA ARG A 31 8.50 16.86 -10.28
C ARG A 31 8.55 15.54 -9.50
N VAL A 32 8.52 15.65 -8.18
CA VAL A 32 8.12 14.53 -7.34
C VAL A 32 6.61 14.34 -7.49
N ALA A 33 6.17 13.17 -7.96
CA ALA A 33 4.76 12.84 -8.12
C ALA A 33 4.13 12.37 -6.80
N SER A 34 4.88 11.59 -6.01
CA SER A 34 4.42 11.06 -4.73
C SER A 34 5.59 10.72 -3.80
N TYR A 35 5.29 10.60 -2.50
CA TYR A 35 6.16 9.93 -1.54
C TYR A 35 5.53 8.61 -1.11
N ASP A 36 6.29 7.54 -1.24
CA ASP A 36 5.90 6.19 -0.86
C ASP A 36 6.50 5.84 0.49
N ILE A 37 5.65 5.43 1.43
CA ILE A 37 6.02 5.00 2.77
C ILE A 37 6.13 3.48 2.78
N TYR A 38 7.24 2.96 3.30
CA TYR A 38 7.55 1.53 3.35
C TYR A 38 7.71 1.04 4.79
N GLN A 39 7.27 -0.18 5.04
CA GLN A 39 7.69 -1.00 6.17
C GLN A 39 8.51 -2.18 5.64
N GLY A 40 9.81 -2.18 5.94
CA GLY A 40 10.75 -3.09 5.28
C GLY A 40 10.77 -2.83 3.77
N ALA A 41 10.58 -3.88 2.96
CA ALA A 41 10.48 -3.76 1.50
C ALA A 41 9.05 -3.53 0.99
N THR A 42 8.05 -3.51 1.87
CA THR A 42 6.63 -3.39 1.46
C THR A 42 6.21 -1.94 1.51
N LYS A 43 5.76 -1.38 0.37
CA LYS A 43 5.03 -0.11 0.32
C LYS A 43 3.73 -0.28 1.11
N ILE A 44 3.47 0.59 2.08
CA ILE A 44 2.28 0.50 2.91
C ILE A 44 1.36 1.70 2.71
N HIS A 45 1.88 2.85 2.28
CA HIS A 45 1.10 4.07 2.12
C HIS A 45 1.77 4.98 1.09
N SER A 46 1.03 5.97 0.58
CA SER A 46 1.56 6.98 -0.35
C SER A 46 0.82 8.29 -0.18
N VAL A 47 1.54 9.39 -0.34
CA VAL A 47 1.01 10.76 -0.29
C VAL A 47 1.45 11.53 -1.53
N GLY A 48 0.74 12.62 -1.86
CA GLY A 48 1.09 13.46 -3.01
C GLY A 48 2.50 14.06 -2.88
N GLY A 49 3.15 14.35 -4.01
CA GLY A 49 4.52 14.90 -4.03
C GLY A 49 4.66 16.30 -3.43
N ASN A 50 3.54 17.00 -3.21
CA ASN A 50 3.47 18.26 -2.47
C ASN A 50 3.37 18.07 -0.94
N GLN A 51 3.27 16.84 -0.45
CA GLN A 51 3.19 16.53 0.97
C GLN A 51 4.55 16.06 1.50
N THR A 52 4.94 16.59 2.66
CA THR A 52 6.17 16.23 3.38
C THR A 52 5.89 15.59 4.74
N ALA A 53 4.64 15.18 4.93
CA ALA A 53 4.18 14.46 6.11
C ALA A 53 3.06 13.48 5.73
N ALA A 54 2.97 12.39 6.49
CA ALA A 54 1.90 11.40 6.37
C ALA A 54 1.49 10.89 7.75
N VAL A 55 0.21 10.58 7.91
CA VAL A 55 -0.28 9.82 9.05
C VAL A 55 -0.56 8.41 8.56
N VAL A 56 0.09 7.42 9.15
CA VAL A 56 -0.13 6.01 8.83
C VAL A 56 -1.01 5.41 9.90
N THR A 57 -2.19 4.95 9.51
CA THR A 57 -3.22 4.41 10.43
C THR A 57 -3.35 2.88 10.34
N GLY A 58 -4.19 2.29 11.21
CA GLY A 58 -4.46 0.86 11.23
C GLY A 58 -3.32 0.01 11.83
N LEU A 59 -2.37 0.63 12.52
CA LEU A 59 -1.27 -0.08 13.17
C LEU A 59 -1.74 -0.82 14.43
N ARG A 60 -0.99 -1.85 14.83
CA ARG A 60 -1.27 -2.60 16.06
C ARG A 60 -0.78 -1.80 17.28
N PRO A 61 -1.54 -1.79 18.39
CA PRO A 61 -1.08 -1.22 19.67
C PRO A 61 0.23 -1.81 20.18
N GLY A 62 0.99 -0.99 20.91
CA GLY A 62 2.23 -1.40 21.61
C GLY A 62 3.30 -2.03 20.72
N THR A 63 3.26 -1.79 19.41
CA THR A 63 4.10 -2.50 18.43
C THR A 63 5.18 -1.58 17.89
N SER A 64 6.41 -2.09 17.80
CA SER A 64 7.53 -1.36 17.20
C SER A 64 7.51 -1.51 15.67
N TYR A 65 7.63 -0.38 14.99
CA TYR A 65 7.67 -0.26 13.54
C TYR A 65 8.94 0.46 13.09
N SER A 66 9.38 0.13 11.88
CA SER A 66 10.47 0.83 11.18
C SER A 66 9.97 1.24 9.80
N PHE A 67 9.95 2.55 9.55
CA PHE A 67 9.47 3.12 8.30
C PHE A 67 10.60 3.76 7.50
N THR A 68 10.51 3.71 6.18
CA THR A 68 11.33 4.51 5.27
C THR A 68 10.43 5.21 4.26
N VAL A 69 10.91 6.32 3.71
CA VAL A 69 10.21 7.09 2.69
C VAL A 69 11.04 7.12 1.42
N ARG A 70 10.39 7.00 0.26
CA ARG A 70 11.00 7.17 -1.06
C ARG A 70 10.18 8.16 -1.87
N ALA A 71 10.84 9.07 -2.58
CA ALA A 71 10.18 9.90 -3.57
C ALA A 71 10.03 9.12 -4.88
N ARG A 72 8.95 9.39 -5.61
CA ARG A 72 8.64 8.77 -6.91
C ARG A 72 8.25 9.84 -7.91
N ASP A 73 8.82 9.78 -9.11
CA ASP A 73 8.46 10.69 -10.21
C ASP A 73 7.22 10.19 -10.98
N ALA A 74 6.86 10.87 -12.06
CA ALA A 74 5.73 10.48 -12.91
C ALA A 74 6.03 9.29 -13.84
N ALA A 75 7.30 8.91 -13.98
CA ALA A 75 7.78 7.78 -14.78
C ALA A 75 8.03 6.53 -13.92
N ASP A 76 7.58 6.54 -12.66
CA ASP A 76 7.73 5.46 -11.68
C ASP A 76 9.18 5.21 -11.21
N ASN A 77 10.10 6.15 -11.47
CA ASN A 77 11.46 6.10 -10.92
C ASN A 77 11.44 6.45 -9.44
N LEU A 78 12.06 5.59 -8.63
CA LEU A 78 12.14 5.75 -7.18
C LEU A 78 13.50 6.27 -6.73
N SER A 79 13.50 7.22 -5.79
CA SER A 79 14.70 7.65 -5.08
C SER A 79 15.32 6.50 -4.27
N PRO A 80 16.57 6.63 -3.80
CA PRO A 80 17.03 5.86 -2.64
C PRO A 80 16.10 6.06 -1.43
N ALA A 81 16.05 5.08 -0.53
CA ALA A 81 15.28 5.19 0.71
C ALA A 81 15.88 6.21 1.68
N SER A 82 15.02 6.91 2.42
CA SER A 82 15.41 7.73 3.57
C SER A 82 16.13 6.90 4.65
N ALA A 83 16.72 7.57 5.64
CA ALA A 83 17.07 6.88 6.89
C ALA A 83 15.79 6.29 7.54
N PRO A 84 15.88 5.15 8.26
CA PRO A 84 14.72 4.54 8.88
C PRO A 84 14.26 5.33 10.10
N VAL A 85 12.94 5.56 10.21
CA VAL A 85 12.29 6.10 11.42
C VAL A 85 11.71 4.94 12.21
N ARG A 86 12.20 4.73 13.44
CA ARG A 86 11.71 3.70 14.35
C ARG A 86 10.76 4.31 15.36
N LEU A 87 9.54 3.80 15.42
CA LEU A 87 8.48 4.29 16.31
C LEU A 87 7.79 3.12 16.98
N THR A 88 7.29 3.32 18.19
CA THR A 88 6.45 2.34 18.88
C THR A 88 5.09 2.98 19.13
N THR A 89 4.02 2.36 18.65
CA THR A 89 2.65 2.83 18.93
C THR A 89 2.37 2.75 20.43
N ALA A 90 1.48 3.62 20.93
CA ALA A 90 1.12 3.56 22.34
C ALA A 90 0.49 2.20 22.70
N PRO A 91 0.61 1.73 23.95
CA PRO A 91 -0.13 0.58 24.43
C PRO A 91 -1.65 0.77 24.24
N GLY A 92 -2.37 -0.33 24.08
CA GLY A 92 -3.82 -0.33 23.92
C GLY A 92 -4.33 -1.74 23.69
N SER A 93 -5.65 -1.94 23.78
CA SER A 93 -6.29 -3.21 23.46
C SER A 93 -6.31 -3.44 21.94
N ASP A 94 -5.92 -4.62 21.50
CA ASP A 94 -6.17 -5.08 20.13
C ASP A 94 -7.62 -5.54 20.04
N ASP A 95 -8.44 -4.79 19.32
CA ASP A 95 -9.86 -5.10 19.08
C ASP A 95 -10.06 -6.08 17.90
N GLY A 96 -8.96 -6.67 17.41
CA GLY A 96 -8.96 -7.62 16.30
C GLY A 96 -9.07 -6.95 14.93
N ARG A 97 -9.16 -5.62 14.85
CA ARG A 97 -9.14 -4.91 13.57
C ARG A 97 -7.78 -5.05 12.91
N GLY A 98 -7.78 -5.58 11.69
CA GLY A 98 -6.59 -5.78 10.88
C GLY A 98 -6.60 -4.94 9.61
N THR A 99 -5.43 -4.83 9.00
CA THR A 99 -5.19 -4.11 7.73
C THR A 99 -5.16 -5.04 6.54
N ALA A 100 -5.28 -6.35 6.76
CA ALA A 100 -5.34 -7.35 5.70
C ALA A 100 -6.80 -7.55 5.23
N PRO A 101 -7.05 -7.65 3.92
CA PRO A 101 -8.34 -8.09 3.40
C PRO A 101 -8.68 -9.49 3.93
N THR A 102 -9.96 -9.75 4.17
CA THR A 102 -10.46 -11.05 4.64
C THR A 102 -11.37 -11.71 3.59
N SER A 103 -11.68 -13.00 3.77
CA SER A 103 -12.51 -13.78 2.84
C SER A 103 -12.05 -13.65 1.38
N PHE A 104 -10.73 -13.61 1.16
CA PHE A 104 -10.16 -13.50 -0.17
C PHE A 104 -10.39 -14.79 -0.95
N HIS A 105 -11.04 -14.68 -2.10
CA HIS A 105 -11.27 -15.75 -3.05
C HIS A 105 -10.76 -15.35 -4.43
N ALA A 106 -10.28 -16.34 -5.17
CA ALA A 106 -9.78 -16.21 -6.51
C ALA A 106 -10.33 -17.37 -7.34
N ALA A 107 -11.01 -17.05 -8.43
CA ALA A 107 -11.53 -18.00 -9.40
C ALA A 107 -11.13 -17.54 -10.81
N THR A 108 -11.09 -18.49 -11.75
CA THR A 108 -10.92 -18.14 -13.16
C THR A 108 -12.23 -18.30 -13.90
N HIS A 109 -12.48 -17.41 -14.84
CA HIS A 109 -13.50 -17.61 -15.86
C HIS A 109 -12.87 -17.51 -17.25
N ARG A 110 -13.60 -18.01 -18.25
CA ARG A 110 -13.17 -17.96 -19.65
C ARG A 110 -14.24 -17.26 -20.49
N THR A 111 -13.83 -16.24 -21.24
CA THR A 111 -14.67 -15.57 -22.25
C THR A 111 -13.82 -15.23 -23.46
N ASP A 112 -14.40 -15.30 -24.66
CA ASP A 112 -13.73 -14.95 -25.92
C ASP A 112 -12.36 -15.62 -26.13
N GLY A 113 -12.25 -16.88 -25.68
CA GLY A 113 -11.02 -17.67 -25.78
C GLY A 113 -9.90 -17.29 -24.80
N ALA A 114 -10.12 -16.33 -23.90
CA ALA A 114 -9.17 -15.87 -22.90
C ALA A 114 -9.57 -16.27 -21.47
N TYR A 115 -8.57 -16.42 -20.60
CA TYR A 115 -8.73 -16.61 -19.17
C TYR A 115 -8.64 -15.27 -18.44
N TYR A 116 -9.53 -15.09 -17.48
CA TYR A 116 -9.57 -13.97 -16.56
C TYR A 116 -9.49 -14.49 -15.13
N LEU A 117 -8.93 -13.67 -14.25
CA LEU A 117 -8.90 -13.91 -12.81
C LEU A 117 -9.93 -13.02 -12.13
N ASP A 118 -10.95 -13.64 -11.56
CA ASP A 118 -11.95 -12.99 -10.72
C ASP A 118 -11.52 -13.07 -9.27
N LEU A 119 -11.45 -11.92 -8.63
CA LEU A 119 -11.10 -11.75 -7.24
C LEU A 119 -12.29 -11.21 -6.48
N ASP A 120 -12.53 -11.73 -5.30
CA ASP A 120 -13.42 -11.11 -4.33
C ASP A 120 -12.87 -11.18 -2.91
N TRP A 121 -13.17 -10.15 -2.13
CA TRP A 121 -12.71 -10.03 -0.75
C TRP A 121 -13.61 -9.11 0.05
N ILE A 122 -13.48 -9.17 1.38
CA ILE A 122 -14.02 -8.18 2.30
C ILE A 122 -12.92 -7.18 2.64
N ALA A 123 -13.20 -5.89 2.43
CA ALA A 123 -12.30 -4.81 2.79
C ALA A 123 -11.93 -4.85 4.29
N PRO A 124 -10.67 -4.53 4.65
CA PRO A 124 -10.27 -4.51 6.06
C PRO A 124 -11.01 -3.42 6.84
N ARG A 125 -11.29 -3.69 8.11
CA ARG A 125 -11.84 -2.70 9.05
C ARG A 125 -10.69 -1.89 9.64
N THR A 126 -10.43 -0.72 9.08
CA THR A 126 -9.37 0.21 9.50
C THR A 126 -9.94 1.50 10.07
N ASP A 127 -9.10 2.32 10.70
CA ASP A 127 -9.49 3.63 11.26
C ASP A 127 -9.53 4.74 10.19
N GLY A 128 -9.25 4.39 8.92
CA GLY A 128 -9.36 5.24 7.74
C GLY A 128 -9.83 4.45 6.51
N VAL A 129 -9.87 5.08 5.35
CA VAL A 129 -10.33 4.47 4.08
C VAL A 129 -9.15 3.89 3.32
N VAL A 130 -9.17 2.58 3.03
CA VAL A 130 -8.20 1.97 2.12
C VAL A 130 -8.54 2.38 0.69
N THR A 131 -7.72 3.24 0.09
CA THR A 131 -7.94 3.75 -1.28
C THR A 131 -7.17 2.97 -2.35
N GLU A 132 -6.18 2.17 -1.96
CA GLU A 132 -5.38 1.36 -2.88
C GLU A 132 -5.25 -0.09 -2.42
N TYR A 133 -5.38 -1.03 -3.36
CA TYR A 133 -5.01 -2.43 -3.18
C TYR A 133 -3.98 -2.85 -4.23
N GLN A 134 -2.93 -3.54 -3.82
CA GLN A 134 -1.95 -4.14 -4.72
C GLN A 134 -2.26 -5.63 -4.90
N ILE A 135 -2.37 -6.05 -6.15
CA ILE A 135 -2.47 -7.46 -6.56
C ILE A 135 -1.09 -7.92 -7.03
N GLN A 136 -0.65 -9.05 -6.50
CA GLN A 136 0.57 -9.73 -6.93
C GLN A 136 0.23 -11.09 -7.52
N LEU A 137 0.85 -11.41 -8.65
CA LEU A 137 0.86 -12.74 -9.26
C LEU A 137 2.28 -13.29 -9.15
N ASP A 138 2.41 -14.48 -8.56
CA ASP A 138 3.68 -15.19 -8.39
C ASP A 138 4.76 -14.36 -7.70
N GLY A 139 4.33 -13.48 -6.80
CA GLY A 139 5.18 -12.58 -6.03
C GLY A 139 5.54 -11.27 -6.73
N GLN A 140 5.19 -11.11 -8.01
CA GLN A 140 5.40 -9.88 -8.76
C GLN A 140 4.14 -8.99 -8.75
N PRO A 141 4.28 -7.66 -8.73
CA PRO A 141 3.14 -6.76 -8.92
C PRO A 141 2.46 -7.03 -10.27
N ALA A 142 1.16 -7.30 -10.24
CA ALA A 142 0.35 -7.47 -11.45
C ALA A 142 -0.44 -6.19 -11.75
N THR A 143 -1.12 -5.63 -10.75
CA THR A 143 -1.86 -4.37 -10.87
C THR A 143 -2.09 -3.72 -9.50
N SER A 144 -2.37 -2.41 -9.51
CA SER A 144 -2.89 -1.67 -8.35
C SER A 144 -4.29 -1.17 -8.66
N LEU A 145 -5.21 -1.40 -7.73
CA LEU A 145 -6.57 -0.87 -7.76
C LEU A 145 -6.61 0.39 -6.92
N VAL A 146 -6.86 1.53 -7.53
CA VAL A 146 -6.99 2.82 -6.84
C VAL A 146 -8.41 3.32 -6.99
N TRP A 147 -9.09 3.57 -5.87
CA TRP A 147 -10.40 4.21 -5.86
C TRP A 147 -10.24 5.72 -5.72
N GLY A 148 -10.81 6.48 -6.65
CA GLY A 148 -10.84 7.95 -6.59
C GLY A 148 -11.85 8.53 -5.58
N GLY A 149 -12.50 7.69 -4.77
CA GLY A 149 -13.56 8.05 -3.81
C GLY A 149 -13.67 7.03 -2.67
N ASP A 150 -14.84 6.90 -2.02
CA ASP A 150 -15.07 5.88 -0.98
C ASP A 150 -14.90 4.46 -1.56
N ALA A 151 -13.82 3.79 -1.19
CA ALA A 151 -13.63 2.38 -1.51
C ALA A 151 -14.74 1.53 -0.85
N PRO A 152 -15.14 0.39 -1.46
CA PRO A 152 -16.15 -0.47 -0.89
C PRO A 152 -15.77 -0.89 0.54
N ARG A 153 -16.60 -0.55 1.53
CA ARG A 153 -16.38 -0.92 2.95
C ARG A 153 -16.78 -2.37 3.27
N GLY A 154 -17.32 -3.08 2.27
CA GLY A 154 -17.81 -4.46 2.39
C GLY A 154 -17.13 -5.37 1.36
N LYS A 155 -17.95 -6.16 0.65
CA LYS A 155 -17.45 -7.00 -0.43
C LYS A 155 -16.96 -6.13 -1.60
N ALA A 156 -15.76 -6.41 -2.07
CA ALA A 156 -15.18 -5.86 -3.27
C ALA A 156 -14.89 -7.00 -4.25
N THR A 157 -14.96 -6.69 -5.54
CA THR A 157 -14.70 -7.63 -6.63
C THR A 157 -13.82 -6.97 -7.69
N TYR A 158 -12.96 -7.73 -8.32
CA TYR A 158 -12.16 -7.26 -9.45
C TYR A 158 -11.84 -8.41 -10.41
N SER A 159 -11.95 -8.15 -11.71
CA SER A 159 -11.60 -9.13 -12.74
C SER A 159 -10.53 -8.56 -13.66
N PHE A 160 -9.53 -9.37 -14.03
CA PHE A 160 -8.52 -8.97 -15.00
C PHE A 160 -8.00 -10.12 -15.83
N TYR A 161 -7.51 -9.78 -17.01
CA TYR A 161 -7.00 -10.72 -18.01
C TYR A 161 -5.72 -11.43 -17.52
N LEU A 162 -5.66 -12.75 -17.70
CA LEU A 162 -4.48 -13.57 -17.43
C LEU A 162 -3.74 -13.97 -18.71
N GLY A 163 -4.47 -14.29 -19.77
CA GLY A 163 -3.85 -14.88 -20.95
C GLY A 163 -4.82 -15.73 -21.76
N ARG A 164 -4.28 -16.44 -22.76
CA ARG A 164 -5.02 -17.45 -23.52
C ARG A 164 -4.53 -18.88 -23.26
N GLU A 165 -3.40 -19.02 -22.56
CA GLU A 165 -2.77 -20.30 -22.28
C GLU A 165 -3.51 -21.03 -21.16
N ALA A 166 -3.64 -22.35 -21.31
CA ALA A 166 -4.34 -23.22 -20.37
C ALA A 166 -3.33 -24.00 -19.52
N GLY A 167 -3.73 -24.39 -18.31
CA GLY A 167 -2.90 -25.22 -17.43
C GLY A 167 -1.89 -24.44 -16.57
N GLU A 168 -1.82 -23.11 -16.73
CA GLU A 168 -1.04 -22.25 -15.85
C GLU A 168 -1.64 -22.19 -14.44
N ARG A 169 -0.77 -22.08 -13.44
CA ARG A 169 -1.16 -21.92 -12.03
C ARG A 169 -0.43 -20.71 -11.47
N HIS A 170 -1.20 -19.78 -10.92
CA HIS A 170 -0.65 -18.59 -10.28
C HIS A 170 -0.94 -18.59 -8.79
N ARG A 171 0.03 -18.10 -8.01
CA ARG A 171 -0.21 -17.67 -6.64
C ARG A 171 -0.64 -16.22 -6.65
N VAL A 172 -1.86 -15.96 -6.19
CA VAL A 172 -2.40 -14.60 -6.08
C VAL A 172 -2.24 -14.10 -4.65
N ARG A 173 -1.81 -12.85 -4.50
CA ARG A 173 -1.82 -12.15 -3.21
C ARG A 173 -2.43 -10.76 -3.35
N LEU A 174 -3.40 -10.46 -2.49
CA LEU A 174 -3.98 -9.14 -2.36
C LEU A 174 -3.42 -8.44 -1.12
N ARG A 175 -3.08 -7.16 -1.25
CA ARG A 175 -2.64 -6.32 -0.12
C ARG A 175 -3.35 -4.98 -0.15
N ALA A 176 -4.02 -4.62 0.93
CA ALA A 176 -4.49 -3.26 1.14
C ALA A 176 -3.30 -2.34 1.48
N ARG A 177 -3.33 -1.10 0.97
CA ARG A 177 -2.49 -0.03 1.49
C ARG A 177 -3.16 0.57 2.73
N LEU A 178 -2.34 0.91 3.71
CA LEU A 178 -2.79 1.60 4.91
C LEU A 178 -3.33 2.99 4.55
N PRO A 179 -4.40 3.45 5.21
CA PRO A 179 -4.87 4.81 5.10
C PRO A 179 -3.95 5.81 5.80
#